data_AF-A0A2V8SPH7-F1
#
_entry.id   AF-A0A2V8SPH7-F1
#
_cell.length_a   1.000
_cell.length_b   1.000
_cell.length_c   1.000
_cell.angle_alpha   90.00
_cell.angle_beta   90.00
_cell.angle_gamma   90.00
#
_symmetry.space_group_name_H-M   'P 1'
#
loop_
_entity.id
_entity.type
_entity.pdbx_description
1 polymer ?
#
loop_
_entity_poly.entity_id
_entity_poly.type
_entity_poly.pdbx_seq_one_letter_code
_entity_poly.pdbx_strand_id
1 'polypeptide(L)'
;MQFSRFAFLLLILASQILSSCSSRSENSNVANTAANSSNTNQTGPKDNIEELGMLVHLPFEPEEVAWEEKPEQKKLIAVIRFSPENAAKMAAEAARNGPPSSETLTVENWYPNELIAQGELTGESTVKGQSYNAASFLNPPYTKGKITRVENTDYFILQISS
;
A
#
# COMPACT_ATOMS: atom_id res chain seq x y z
N MET A 1 -11.57 -11.62 66.65
CA MET A 1 -12.73 -12.31 67.24
C MET A 1 -13.88 -11.31 67.30
N GLN A 2 -15.05 -11.66 66.72
CA GLN A 2 -16.42 -11.20 67.08
C GLN A 2 -16.73 -9.68 66.98
N PHE A 3 -17.85 -9.14 66.48
CA PHE A 3 -19.20 -9.54 66.05
C PHE A 3 -19.65 -8.50 64.98
N SER A 4 -20.37 -8.73 63.88
CA SER A 4 -21.66 -9.37 63.60
C SER A 4 -22.77 -8.35 63.26
N ARG A 5 -23.40 -8.56 62.08
CA ARG A 5 -24.81 -8.28 61.65
C ARG A 5 -25.22 -6.87 61.21
N PHE A 6 -25.69 -6.74 59.97
CA PHE A 6 -27.10 -6.49 59.57
C PHE A 6 -27.16 -6.39 58.03
N ALA A 7 -27.74 -7.37 57.33
CA ALA A 7 -29.08 -7.31 56.70
C ALA A 7 -29.09 -6.41 55.44
N PHE A 8 -29.13 -6.94 54.23
CA PHE A 8 -30.29 -7.22 53.36
C PHE A 8 -29.63 -7.41 51.95
N LEU A 9 -30.03 -8.23 50.99
CA LEU A 9 -31.37 -8.58 50.52
C LEU A 9 -31.21 -9.79 49.56
N LEU A 10 -32.18 -10.69 49.65
CA LEU A 10 -32.46 -11.85 48.79
C LEU A 10 -32.52 -11.47 47.29
N LEU A 11 -31.94 -12.28 46.39
CA LEU A 11 -32.60 -13.35 45.60
C LEU A 11 -33.41 -12.85 44.39
N ILE A 12 -33.32 -13.62 43.30
CA ILE A 12 -34.25 -13.82 42.17
C ILE A 12 -33.58 -13.44 40.83
N LEU A 13 -33.63 -14.18 39.72
CA LEU A 13 -33.98 -15.56 39.32
C LEU A 13 -34.00 -15.51 37.77
N ALA A 14 -33.41 -16.51 37.09
CA ALA A 14 -33.72 -16.97 35.72
C ALA A 14 -33.52 -15.98 34.53
N SER A 15 -33.26 -16.37 33.28
CA SER A 15 -32.84 -17.60 32.60
C SER A 15 -32.53 -17.21 31.14
N GLN A 16 -31.46 -17.78 30.58
CA GLN A 16 -31.28 -18.34 29.23
C GLN A 16 -32.03 -17.73 28.03
N ILE A 17 -31.35 -17.45 26.91
CA ILE A 17 -31.58 -18.13 25.60
C ILE A 17 -30.26 -18.23 24.81
N LEU A 18 -29.93 -19.46 24.41
CA LEU A 18 -28.87 -19.86 23.48
C LEU A 18 -29.27 -19.53 22.03
N SER A 19 -28.32 -19.10 21.19
CA SER A 19 -28.42 -19.32 19.74
C SER A 19 -27.06 -19.78 19.23
N SER A 20 -26.98 -21.10 19.13
CA SER A 20 -26.01 -21.87 18.37
C SER A 20 -26.26 -21.68 16.87
N CYS A 21 -25.21 -21.42 16.11
CA CYS A 21 -25.14 -21.90 14.73
C CYS A 21 -23.78 -22.57 14.53
N SER A 22 -23.80 -23.90 14.53
CA SER A 22 -22.69 -24.74 14.08
C SER A 22 -22.83 -25.01 12.58
N SER A 23 -21.76 -24.66 11.85
CA SER A 23 -21.14 -25.37 10.72
C SER A 23 -22.00 -26.13 9.72
N ARG A 24 -21.93 -25.70 8.45
CA ARG A 24 -22.06 -26.58 7.28
C ARG A 24 -20.71 -26.67 6.57
N SER A 25 -20.15 -27.88 6.53
CA SER A 25 -19.00 -28.24 5.71
C SER A 25 -19.55 -28.88 4.44
N GLU A 26 -19.27 -28.29 3.29
CA GLU A 26 -19.43 -28.92 1.97
C GLU A 26 -18.07 -28.88 1.29
N ASN A 27 -17.44 -30.06 1.22
CA ASN A 27 -16.31 -30.35 0.37
C ASN A 27 -16.80 -30.37 -1.09
N SER A 28 -16.20 -29.57 -1.96
CA SER A 28 -16.37 -29.66 -3.41
C SER A 28 -15.03 -29.32 -4.06
N ASN A 29 -14.60 -30.24 -4.91
CA ASN A 29 -13.29 -30.28 -5.56
C ASN A 29 -12.86 -28.91 -6.10
N VAL A 30 -11.66 -28.48 -5.71
CA VAL A 30 -10.92 -27.39 -6.34
C VAL A 30 -10.54 -27.86 -7.75
N ALA A 31 -11.44 -27.60 -8.70
CA ALA A 31 -11.12 -27.65 -10.11
C ALA A 31 -10.26 -26.43 -10.43
N ASN A 32 -8.96 -26.70 -10.59
CA ASN A 32 -7.97 -25.79 -11.12
C ASN A 32 -8.45 -25.29 -12.49
N THR A 33 -9.13 -24.14 -12.52
CA THR A 33 -9.54 -23.48 -13.75
C THR A 33 -8.85 -22.14 -13.73
N ALA A 34 -7.72 -22.08 -14.43
CA ALA A 34 -7.14 -20.86 -14.93
C ALA A 34 -8.23 -20.16 -15.78
N ALA A 35 -8.99 -19.27 -15.15
CA ALA A 35 -9.89 -18.35 -15.83
C ALA A 35 -9.18 -17.00 -15.88
N ASN A 36 -8.57 -16.79 -17.04
CA ASN A 36 -8.11 -15.54 -17.59
C ASN A 36 -9.14 -14.43 -17.30
N SER A 37 -8.93 -13.65 -16.24
CA SER A 37 -9.75 -12.47 -15.95
C SER A 37 -9.28 -11.31 -16.81
N SER A 38 -9.61 -11.39 -18.09
CA SER A 38 -9.62 -10.22 -18.96
C SER A 38 -10.84 -9.38 -18.59
N ASN A 39 -10.59 -8.12 -18.25
CA ASN A 39 -11.52 -6.99 -18.31
C ASN A 39 -12.49 -6.81 -17.12
N THR A 40 -11.99 -6.18 -16.07
CA THR A 40 -12.79 -5.23 -15.28
C THR A 40 -12.03 -3.91 -15.26
N ASN A 41 -12.70 -2.79 -15.54
CA ASN A 41 -12.20 -1.46 -15.20
C ASN A 41 -12.01 -1.43 -13.68
N GLN A 42 -10.86 -1.86 -13.20
CA GLN A 42 -10.54 -1.85 -11.79
C GLN A 42 -10.12 -0.44 -11.41
N THR A 43 -11.03 0.26 -10.74
CA THR A 43 -10.79 1.53 -10.03
C THR A 43 -10.08 1.21 -8.71
N GLY A 44 -8.89 0.61 -8.79
CA GLY A 44 -8.15 0.15 -7.62
C GLY A 44 -6.66 -0.03 -7.92
N PRO A 45 -5.84 -0.29 -6.90
CA PRO A 45 -4.41 -0.53 -7.05
C PRO A 45 -4.16 -1.78 -7.90
N LYS A 46 -3.19 -1.67 -8.80
CA LYS A 46 -2.71 -2.71 -9.72
C LYS A 46 -1.26 -3.05 -9.34
N ASP A 47 -0.84 -4.28 -9.63
CA ASP A 47 0.49 -4.80 -9.26
C ASP A 47 1.28 -5.36 -10.46
N ASN A 48 0.79 -5.16 -11.67
CA ASN A 48 1.44 -5.65 -12.89
C ASN A 48 2.59 -4.72 -13.32
N ILE A 49 3.81 -5.26 -13.39
CA ILE A 49 5.05 -4.54 -13.74
C ILE A 49 5.03 -4.13 -15.21
N GLU A 50 4.60 -5.02 -16.10
CA GLU A 50 4.59 -4.78 -17.55
C GLU A 50 3.62 -3.67 -17.93
N GLU A 51 2.42 -3.63 -17.33
CA GLU A 51 1.46 -2.54 -17.52
C GLU A 51 2.02 -1.21 -17.04
N LEU A 52 2.65 -1.17 -15.86
CA LEU A 52 3.30 0.04 -15.38
C LEU A 52 4.41 0.50 -16.36
N GLY A 53 5.20 -0.44 -16.89
CA GLY A 53 6.25 -0.17 -17.89
C GLY A 53 5.74 0.39 -19.22
N MET A 54 4.46 0.22 -19.55
CA MET A 54 3.85 0.92 -20.69
C MET A 54 3.56 2.39 -20.40
N LEU A 55 3.36 2.75 -19.13
CA LEU A 55 2.95 4.09 -18.68
C LEU A 55 4.12 4.96 -18.24
N VAL A 56 5.22 4.35 -17.80
CA VAL A 56 6.42 5.04 -17.31
C VAL A 56 7.69 4.36 -17.79
N HIS A 57 8.79 5.11 -17.83
CA HIS A 57 10.10 4.55 -18.15
C HIS A 57 10.88 4.24 -16.87
N LEU A 58 11.14 2.96 -16.60
CA LEU A 58 11.98 2.51 -15.48
C LEU A 58 13.31 1.96 -16.04
N PRO A 59 14.47 2.53 -15.66
CA PRO A 59 15.78 2.11 -16.18
C PRO A 59 16.28 0.79 -15.58
N PHE A 60 15.64 0.32 -14.49
CA PHE A 60 15.96 -0.92 -13.80
C PHE A 60 14.67 -1.72 -13.59
N GLU A 61 14.80 -3.04 -13.53
CA GLU A 61 13.67 -3.93 -13.26
C GLU A 61 13.30 -3.88 -11.75
N PRO A 62 12.02 -3.62 -11.42
CA PRO A 62 11.55 -3.65 -10.04
C PRO A 62 11.28 -5.09 -9.55
N GLU A 63 11.36 -5.29 -8.24
CA GLU A 63 10.98 -6.56 -7.59
C GLU A 63 9.48 -6.63 -7.28
N GLU A 64 8.87 -5.48 -7.00
CA GLU A 64 7.48 -5.34 -6.61
C GLU A 64 6.96 -3.98 -7.07
N VAL A 65 5.72 -3.93 -7.54
CA VAL A 65 5.02 -2.68 -7.84
C VAL A 65 3.60 -2.71 -7.29
N ALA A 66 3.13 -1.56 -6.85
CA ALA A 66 1.72 -1.29 -6.58
C ALA A 66 1.41 0.09 -7.13
N TRP A 67 0.40 0.25 -7.96
CA TRP A 67 0.12 1.53 -8.61
C TRP A 67 -1.37 1.77 -8.82
N GLU A 68 -1.76 3.04 -8.73
CA GLU A 68 -3.14 3.48 -8.93
C GLU A 68 -3.15 4.66 -9.90
N GLU A 69 -4.01 4.58 -10.91
CA GLU A 69 -4.38 5.74 -11.72
C GLU A 69 -5.52 6.50 -11.04
N LYS A 70 -5.40 7.82 -11.03
CA LYS A 70 -6.46 8.75 -10.60
C LYS A 70 -6.91 9.54 -11.82
N PRO A 71 -7.83 9.00 -12.65
CA PRO A 71 -8.20 9.59 -13.95
C PRO A 71 -8.74 11.01 -13.83
N GLU A 72 -9.52 11.29 -12.78
CA GLU A 72 -10.09 12.61 -12.48
C GLU A 72 -9.01 13.69 -12.27
N GLN A 73 -7.84 13.27 -11.77
CA GLN A 73 -6.69 14.14 -11.50
C GLN A 73 -5.63 14.06 -12.61
N LYS A 74 -5.85 13.21 -13.62
CA LYS A 74 -4.84 12.82 -14.64
C LYS A 74 -3.49 12.49 -14.01
N LYS A 75 -3.53 11.76 -12.89
CA LYS A 75 -2.39 11.43 -12.06
C LYS A 75 -2.19 9.92 -12.02
N LEU A 76 -0.95 9.47 -11.95
CA LEU A 76 -0.58 8.11 -11.60
C LEU A 76 0.33 8.14 -10.38
N ILE A 77 0.07 7.25 -9.42
CA ILE A 77 0.91 7.03 -8.25
C ILE A 77 1.38 5.58 -8.31
N ALA A 78 2.68 5.36 -8.32
CA ALA A 78 3.27 4.03 -8.27
C ALA A 78 4.24 3.93 -7.09
N VAL A 79 4.10 2.87 -6.31
CA VAL A 79 5.04 2.43 -5.29
C VAL A 79 5.85 1.29 -5.89
N ILE A 80 7.16 1.46 -5.94
CA ILE A 80 8.06 0.58 -6.69
C ILE A 80 9.17 0.14 -5.74
N ARG A 81 9.32 -1.17 -5.55
CA ARG A 81 10.46 -1.74 -4.83
C ARG A 81 11.53 -2.15 -5.81
N PHE A 82 12.77 -1.78 -5.54
CA PHE A 82 13.92 -2.32 -6.24
C PHE A 82 14.71 -3.23 -5.32
N SER A 83 15.54 -4.09 -5.91
CA SER A 83 16.61 -4.73 -5.16
C SER A 83 17.52 -3.65 -4.56
N PRO A 84 18.22 -3.91 -3.43
CA PRO A 84 19.09 -2.91 -2.81
C PRO A 84 20.15 -2.34 -3.75
N GLU A 85 20.67 -3.17 -4.66
CA GLU A 85 21.63 -2.75 -5.69
C GLU A 85 20.99 -1.78 -6.70
N ASN A 86 19.80 -2.10 -7.20
CA ASN A 86 19.09 -1.27 -8.15
C ASN A 86 18.53 -0.01 -7.50
N ALA A 87 18.14 -0.04 -6.23
CA ALA A 87 17.68 1.13 -5.48
C ALA A 87 18.77 2.23 -5.41
N ALA A 88 20.02 1.83 -5.15
CA ALA A 88 21.14 2.77 -5.16
C ALA A 88 21.37 3.38 -6.56
N LYS A 89 21.32 2.57 -7.61
CA LYS A 89 21.45 3.02 -9.00
C LYS A 89 20.28 3.92 -9.43
N MET A 90 19.06 3.60 -9.02
CA MET A 90 17.86 4.37 -9.31
C MET A 90 17.93 5.76 -8.68
N ALA A 91 18.37 5.87 -7.43
CA ALA A 91 18.58 7.17 -6.78
C ALA A 91 19.67 8.00 -7.49
N ALA A 92 20.74 7.35 -7.97
CA ALA A 92 21.78 8.02 -8.74
C ALA A 92 21.27 8.51 -10.11
N GLU A 93 20.45 7.71 -10.79
CA GLU A 93 19.83 8.09 -12.06
C GLU A 93 18.85 9.25 -11.87
N ALA A 94 17.99 9.19 -10.83
CA ALA A 94 17.06 10.27 -10.51
C ALA A 94 17.77 11.59 -10.16
N ALA A 95 18.93 11.52 -9.49
CA ALA A 95 19.74 12.69 -9.16
C ALA A 95 20.33 13.41 -10.39
N ARG A 96 20.34 12.78 -11.57
CA ARG A 96 20.76 13.43 -12.82
C ARG A 96 19.78 14.53 -13.25
N ASN A 97 18.52 14.44 -12.82
CA ASN A 97 17.49 15.46 -13.08
C ASN A 97 17.56 16.63 -12.09
N GLY A 98 18.47 16.60 -11.12
CA GLY A 98 18.65 17.65 -10.12
C GLY A 98 18.88 17.10 -8.71
N PRO A 99 19.29 17.97 -7.76
CA PRO A 99 19.51 17.57 -6.37
C PRO A 99 18.18 17.14 -5.71
N PRO A 100 18.21 16.17 -4.77
CA PRO A 100 17.04 15.80 -4.02
C PRO A 100 16.60 16.89 -3.04
N SER A 101 15.32 16.84 -2.67
CA SER A 101 14.78 17.57 -1.52
C SER A 101 14.10 16.61 -0.55
N SER A 102 14.28 16.83 0.75
CA SER A 102 13.55 16.07 1.77
C SER A 102 12.04 16.31 1.66
N GLU A 103 11.27 15.24 1.75
CA GLU A 103 9.82 15.26 1.62
C GLU A 103 9.15 14.28 2.60
N THR A 104 7.99 14.67 3.12
CA THR A 104 7.11 13.79 3.89
C THR A 104 5.90 13.44 3.03
N LEU A 105 5.62 12.14 2.88
CA LEU A 105 4.53 11.62 2.05
C LEU A 105 3.49 10.94 2.93
N THR A 106 2.22 11.19 2.64
CA THR A 106 1.11 10.40 3.20
C THR A 106 1.11 9.01 2.60
N VAL A 107 1.00 8.01 3.45
CA VAL A 107 0.85 6.61 3.07
C VAL A 107 -0.62 6.32 2.83
N GLU A 108 -0.94 5.78 1.66
CA GLU A 108 -2.31 5.35 1.34
C GLU A 108 -2.52 3.90 1.78
N ASN A 109 -3.77 3.52 2.06
CA ASN A 109 -4.13 2.19 2.58
C ASN A 109 -3.88 1.02 1.63
N TRP A 110 -3.61 1.31 0.36
CA TRP A 110 -3.25 0.33 -0.66
C TRP A 110 -1.74 0.17 -0.85
N TYR A 111 -0.92 0.99 -0.20
CA TYR A 111 0.53 0.86 -0.28
C TYR A 111 0.98 -0.49 0.31
N PRO A 112 2.18 -0.98 -0.03
CA PRO A 112 2.76 -2.16 0.60
C PRO A 112 2.74 -2.06 2.13
N ASN A 113 2.45 -3.19 2.80
CA ASN A 113 2.29 -3.25 4.25
C ASN A 113 3.49 -2.70 5.02
N GLU A 114 4.69 -2.82 4.46
CA GLU A 114 5.92 -2.27 5.03
C GLU A 114 5.85 -0.74 5.17
N LEU A 115 5.37 -0.04 4.15
CA LEU A 115 5.21 1.42 4.18
C LEU A 115 4.05 1.84 5.08
N ILE A 116 2.95 1.07 5.10
CA ILE A 116 1.83 1.28 6.02
C ILE A 116 2.33 1.19 7.46
N ALA A 117 3.01 0.10 7.82
CA ALA A 117 3.57 -0.09 9.15
C ALA A 117 4.55 1.03 9.52
N GLN A 118 5.42 1.46 8.59
CA GLN A 118 6.32 2.59 8.82
C GLN A 118 5.57 3.90 9.10
N GLY A 119 4.47 4.15 8.38
CA GLY A 119 3.59 5.30 8.61
C GLY A 119 2.82 5.23 9.94
N GLU A 120 2.45 4.05 10.40
CA GLU A 120 1.81 3.85 11.71
C GLU A 120 2.78 4.11 12.86
N LEU A 121 4.07 3.79 12.71
CA LEU A 121 5.09 4.06 13.72
C LEU A 121 5.28 5.56 14.00
N THR A 122 4.98 6.44 13.03
CA THR A 122 5.05 7.89 13.22
C THR A 122 3.79 8.47 13.85
N GLY A 123 2.68 7.71 13.89
CA GLY A 123 1.37 8.16 14.35
C GLY A 123 0.62 9.07 13.38
N GLU A 124 1.23 9.43 12.26
CA GLU A 124 0.68 10.39 11.28
C GLU A 124 0.33 9.75 9.93
N SER A 125 0.54 8.43 9.76
CA SER A 125 0.41 7.74 8.46
C SER A 125 1.30 8.38 7.38
N THR A 126 2.50 8.82 7.77
CA THR A 126 3.46 9.46 6.87
C THR A 126 4.82 8.79 6.90
N VAL A 127 5.50 8.81 5.74
CA VAL A 127 6.88 8.38 5.56
C VAL A 127 7.75 9.52 5.07
N LYS A 128 9.02 9.53 5.47
CA LYS A 128 10.02 10.50 5.01
C LYS A 128 10.80 9.93 3.84
N GLY A 129 11.27 10.82 2.97
CA GLY A 129 12.04 10.42 1.81
C GLY A 129 12.83 11.56 1.16
N GLN A 130 13.64 11.18 0.18
CA GLN A 130 14.36 12.10 -0.69
C GLN A 130 13.68 12.12 -2.06
N SER A 131 13.14 13.28 -2.42
CA SER A 131 12.33 13.51 -3.62
C SER A 131 13.19 14.08 -4.74
N TYR A 132 13.08 13.50 -5.93
CA TYR A 132 13.81 13.86 -7.14
C TYR A 132 12.84 14.22 -8.25
N ASN A 133 13.28 15.05 -9.20
CA ASN A 133 12.50 15.31 -10.41
C ASN A 133 12.39 14.03 -11.26
N ALA A 134 11.17 13.68 -11.70
CA ALA A 134 10.91 12.46 -12.44
C ALA A 134 10.99 12.59 -13.97
N ALA A 135 11.50 13.70 -14.52
CA ALA A 135 11.50 13.99 -15.96
C ALA A 135 12.01 12.84 -16.85
N SER A 136 13.03 12.10 -16.41
CA SER A 136 13.59 10.95 -17.16
C SER A 136 12.73 9.69 -17.13
N PHE A 137 11.68 9.65 -16.29
CA PHE A 137 10.82 8.47 -16.08
C PHE A 137 9.42 8.65 -16.70
N LEU A 138 9.14 9.80 -17.31
CA LEU A 138 7.83 10.13 -17.86
C LEU A 138 7.68 9.59 -19.29
N ASN A 139 6.56 8.91 -19.55
CA ASN A 139 6.07 8.70 -20.91
C ASN A 139 4.85 9.62 -21.15
N PRO A 140 4.57 10.02 -22.41
CA PRO A 140 3.32 10.69 -22.75
C PRO A 140 2.10 9.87 -22.27
N PRO A 141 1.05 10.50 -21.74
CA PRO A 141 0.77 11.93 -21.70
C PRO A 141 1.34 12.68 -20.47
N TYR A 142 2.09 12.02 -19.60
CA TYR A 142 2.59 12.64 -18.37
C TYR A 142 3.72 13.63 -18.66
N THR A 143 3.65 14.82 -18.09
CA THR A 143 4.61 15.91 -18.36
C THR A 143 5.35 16.39 -17.12
N LYS A 144 4.83 16.04 -15.93
CA LYS A 144 5.39 16.44 -14.64
C LYS A 144 5.38 15.26 -13.69
N GLY A 145 6.33 15.26 -12.78
CA GLY A 145 6.30 14.33 -11.67
C GLY A 145 7.54 14.41 -10.81
N LYS A 146 7.49 13.61 -9.75
CA LYS A 146 8.58 13.41 -8.83
C LYS A 146 8.66 11.93 -8.45
N ILE A 147 9.86 11.49 -8.10
CA ILE A 147 10.10 10.16 -7.57
C ILE A 147 10.78 10.32 -6.22
N THR A 148 10.22 9.70 -5.19
CA THR A 148 10.72 9.85 -3.81
C THR A 148 11.22 8.52 -3.31
N ARG A 149 12.52 8.45 -2.97
CA ARG A 149 13.07 7.29 -2.25
C ARG A 149 12.67 7.37 -0.78
N VAL A 150 11.98 6.36 -0.27
CA VAL A 150 11.54 6.31 1.14
C VAL A 150 12.73 5.94 2.03
N GLU A 151 12.90 6.67 3.14
CA GLU A 151 13.99 6.47 4.09
C GLU A 151 13.95 5.07 4.71
N ASN A 152 15.15 4.46 4.83
CA ASN A 152 15.36 3.13 5.41
C ASN A 152 14.66 1.99 4.65
N THR A 153 14.32 2.20 3.38
CA THR A 153 13.75 1.17 2.52
C THR A 153 14.34 1.25 1.11
N ASP A 154 13.99 0.26 0.29
CA ASP A 154 14.28 0.24 -1.15
C ASP A 154 13.04 0.58 -1.99
N TYR A 155 12.02 1.19 -1.37
CA TYR A 155 10.84 1.69 -2.07
C TYR A 155 11.04 3.10 -2.62
N PHE A 156 10.44 3.30 -3.79
CA PHE A 156 10.30 4.58 -4.46
C PHE A 156 8.82 4.85 -4.72
N ILE A 157 8.39 6.08 -4.43
CA ILE A 157 7.03 6.53 -4.74
C ILE A 157 7.14 7.50 -5.92
N LEU A 158 6.67 7.06 -7.08
CA LEU A 158 6.57 7.84 -8.30
C LEU A 158 5.18 8.50 -8.37
N GLN A 159 5.15 9.83 -8.46
CA GLN A 159 3.91 10.60 -8.62
C GLN A 159 4.02 11.45 -9.88
N ILE A 160 3.21 11.14 -10.89
CA ILE A 160 3.25 11.78 -12.20
C ILE A 160 1.87 12.29 -12.61
N SER A 161 1.84 13.35 -13.42
CA SER A 161 0.62 13.98 -13.91
C SER A 161 0.82 14.56 -15.30
N SER A 162 -0.25 14.60 -16.09
CA SER A 162 -0.28 15.27 -17.41
C SER A 162 -0.55 16.76 -17.30
#